data_AF-A0A326QZX2-F1
#
_entry.id   AF-A0A326QZX2-F1
#
_cell.length_a   1.000
_cell.length_b   1.000
_cell.length_c   1.000
_cell.angle_alpha   90.00
_cell.angle_beta   90.00
_cell.angle_gamma   90.00
#
_symmetry.space_group_name_H-M   'P 1'
#
loop_
_entity.id
_entity.type
_entity.pdbx_description
1 polymer ?
#
loop_
_entity_poly.entity_id
_entity_poly.type
_entity_poly.pdbx_seq_one_letter_code
_entity_poly.pdbx_strand_id
1 'polypeptide(L)'
;MASSAAGSSGLSGAVGAVQDGWRHGLGLLQPLAAVDPAPLFVLSLLPYLAFLRWAGRSGRFPPLALRGFQFTLVFVAVTIVAAVVAELRFGQQLADVDPLHGAAEAFLTVANLMVLLGFSTASADGPPPQGHEQVLRPGEDGVVHPEDGASVSDPR
;
A
#
# COMPACT_ATOMS: atom_id res chain seq x y z
N MET A 1 -47.34 -19.91 45.23
CA MET A 1 -47.00 -19.33 43.92
C MET A 1 -46.17 -18.09 44.15
N ALA A 2 -44.85 -18.20 44.13
CA ALA A 2 -43.94 -17.06 44.12
C ALA A 2 -42.85 -17.39 43.10
N SER A 3 -42.86 -16.67 41.98
CA SER A 3 -41.93 -16.88 40.87
C SER A 3 -41.06 -15.65 40.67
N SER A 4 -39.81 -15.95 40.33
CA SER A 4 -38.63 -15.10 40.24
C SER A 4 -38.74 -13.97 39.20
N ALA A 5 -38.41 -12.74 39.60
CA ALA A 5 -38.33 -11.56 38.74
C ALA A 5 -37.10 -10.66 39.07
N ALA A 6 -35.94 -11.27 39.34
CA ALA A 6 -34.74 -10.54 39.80
C ALA A 6 -33.55 -10.53 38.82
N GLY A 7 -33.69 -11.07 37.61
CA GLY A 7 -32.54 -11.30 36.69
C GLY A 7 -32.32 -10.31 35.55
N SER A 8 -33.29 -9.45 35.20
CA SER A 8 -33.23 -8.62 33.98
C SER A 8 -32.66 -7.21 34.16
N SER A 9 -32.63 -6.70 35.39
CA SER A 9 -32.20 -5.33 35.71
C SER A 9 -30.68 -5.14 35.61
N GLY A 10 -29.88 -6.17 35.93
CA GLY A 10 -28.41 -6.09 35.85
C GLY A 10 -27.87 -6.05 34.41
N LEU A 11 -28.52 -6.76 33.49
CA LEU A 11 -28.12 -6.82 32.07
C LEU A 11 -28.44 -5.51 31.34
N SER A 12 -29.57 -4.88 31.65
CA SER A 12 -29.97 -3.59 31.07
C SER A 12 -29.04 -2.45 31.52
N GLY A 13 -28.52 -2.50 32.75
CA GLY A 13 -27.56 -1.51 33.25
C GLY A 13 -26.18 -1.62 32.60
N ALA A 14 -25.69 -2.84 32.37
CA ALA A 14 -24.43 -3.08 31.67
C ALA A 14 -24.49 -2.63 30.20
N VAL A 15 -25.59 -2.91 29.50
CA VAL A 15 -25.81 -2.45 28.12
C VAL A 15 -25.89 -0.92 28.07
N GLY A 16 -26.55 -0.28 29.04
CA GLY A 16 -26.59 1.17 29.17
C GLY A 16 -25.21 1.79 29.35
N ALA A 17 -24.39 1.26 30.27
CA ALA A 17 -23.03 1.76 30.50
C ALA A 17 -22.11 1.63 29.27
N VAL A 18 -22.26 0.54 28.51
CA VAL A 18 -21.54 0.34 27.24
C VAL A 18 -22.05 1.32 26.18
N GLN A 19 -23.37 1.44 26.00
CA GLN A 19 -23.98 2.37 25.03
C GLN A 19 -23.62 3.83 25.33
N ASP A 20 -23.64 4.24 26.59
CA ASP A 20 -23.25 5.59 27.00
C ASP A 20 -21.75 5.84 26.78
N GLY A 21 -20.91 4.84 27.03
CA GLY A 21 -19.49 4.87 26.65
C GLY A 21 -19.27 5.09 25.15
N TRP A 22 -20.02 4.38 24.30
CA TRP A 22 -20.00 4.61 22.85
C TRP A 22 -20.54 5.99 22.46
N ARG A 23 -21.60 6.48 23.10
CA ARG A 23 -22.18 7.81 22.82
C ARG A 23 -21.23 8.95 23.18
N HIS A 24 -20.52 8.83 24.30
CA HIS A 24 -19.49 9.81 24.68
C HIS A 24 -18.26 9.72 23.78
N GLY A 25 -17.84 8.51 23.40
CA GLY A 25 -16.75 8.31 22.42
C GLY A 25 -17.08 8.90 21.05
N LEU A 26 -18.32 8.74 20.57
CA LEU A 26 -18.83 9.37 19.35
C LEU A 26 -18.94 10.89 19.49
N GLY A 27 -19.19 11.40 20.70
CA GLY A 27 -19.22 12.84 20.98
C GLY A 27 -17.91 13.57 20.66
N LEU A 28 -16.76 12.89 20.78
CA LEU A 28 -15.45 13.43 20.38
C LEU A 28 -15.26 13.46 18.86
N LEU A 29 -15.95 12.59 18.12
CA LEU A 29 -15.89 12.49 16.66
C LEU A 29 -16.97 13.32 15.96
N GLN A 30 -17.98 13.78 16.70
CA GLN A 30 -19.06 14.63 16.20
C GLN A 30 -18.59 15.87 15.40
N PRO A 31 -17.54 16.63 15.81
CA PRO A 31 -17.04 17.72 15.00
C PRO A 31 -16.45 17.25 13.66
N LEU A 32 -15.87 16.03 13.63
CA LEU A 32 -15.31 15.43 12.42
C LEU A 32 -16.40 15.00 11.44
N ALA A 33 -17.55 14.53 11.95
CA ALA A 33 -18.72 14.21 11.14
C ALA A 33 -19.39 15.45 10.52
N ALA A 34 -19.16 16.64 11.07
CA ALA A 34 -19.65 17.90 10.53
C ALA A 34 -18.76 18.49 9.43
N VAL A 35 -17.56 17.93 9.21
CA VAL A 35 -16.64 18.39 8.17
C VAL A 35 -17.08 17.86 6.81
N ASP A 36 -17.28 18.77 5.85
CA ASP A 36 -17.52 18.40 4.46
C ASP A 36 -16.24 17.78 3.85
N PRO A 37 -16.28 16.53 3.35
CA PRO A 37 -15.13 15.89 2.74
C PRO A 37 -14.80 16.42 1.33
N ALA A 38 -15.74 17.06 0.63
CA ALA A 38 -15.57 17.39 -0.79
C ALA A 38 -14.40 18.38 -1.06
N PRO A 39 -14.21 19.47 -0.28
CA PRO A 39 -13.06 20.35 -0.45
C PRO A 39 -11.73 19.66 -0.18
N LEU A 40 -11.68 18.77 0.83
CA LEU A 40 -10.47 18.01 1.17
C LEU A 40 -10.09 17.05 0.05
N PHE A 41 -11.08 16.41 -0.57
CA PHE A 41 -10.88 15.56 -1.74
C PHE A 41 -10.27 16.34 -2.92
N VAL A 42 -10.87 17.47 -3.30
CA VAL A 42 -10.35 18.30 -4.40
C VAL A 42 -8.95 18.81 -4.08
N LEU A 43 -8.70 19.26 -2.85
CA LEU A 43 -7.38 19.71 -2.41
C LEU A 43 -6.33 18.58 -2.49
N SER A 44 -6.73 17.33 -2.21
CA SER A 44 -5.84 16.16 -2.26
C SER A 44 -5.38 15.78 -3.67
N LEU A 45 -6.07 16.26 -4.72
CA LEU A 45 -5.61 16.04 -6.10
C LEU A 45 -4.26 16.71 -6.36
N LEU A 46 -3.98 17.87 -5.76
CA LEU A 46 -2.71 18.58 -5.94
C LEU A 46 -1.50 17.76 -5.49
N PRO A 47 -1.41 17.27 -4.22
CA PRO A 47 -0.31 16.41 -3.81
C PRO A 47 -0.25 15.10 -4.61
N TYR A 48 -1.40 14.56 -5.05
CA TYR A 48 -1.44 13.35 -5.87
C TYR A 48 -0.83 13.56 -7.26
N LEU A 49 -1.17 14.67 -7.94
CA LEU A 49 -0.56 15.06 -9.23
C LEU A 49 0.94 15.35 -9.07
N ALA A 50 1.33 16.01 -7.98
CA ALA A 50 2.74 16.25 -7.67
C ALA A 50 3.51 14.93 -7.49
N PHE A 51 2.92 13.97 -6.76
CA PHE A 51 3.45 12.61 -6.61
C PHE A 51 3.64 11.92 -7.96
N LEU A 52 2.61 11.87 -8.81
CA LEU A 52 2.67 11.27 -10.15
C LEU A 52 3.80 11.88 -11.00
N ARG A 53 3.89 13.21 -11.00
CA ARG A 53 4.90 13.95 -11.76
C ARG A 53 6.32 13.66 -11.25
N TRP A 54 6.50 13.56 -9.95
CA TRP A 54 7.77 13.23 -9.33
C TRP A 54 8.15 11.76 -9.56
N ALA A 55 7.24 10.83 -9.32
CA ALA A 55 7.45 9.40 -9.50
C ALA A 55 7.86 9.08 -10.95
N GLY A 56 7.16 9.66 -11.93
CA GLY A 56 7.50 9.51 -13.35
C GLY A 56 8.85 10.09 -13.75
N ARG A 57 9.32 11.17 -13.09
CA ARG A 57 10.66 11.74 -13.36
C ARG A 57 11.78 11.03 -12.62
N SER A 58 11.49 10.40 -11.49
CA SER A 58 12.52 9.80 -10.62
C SER A 58 13.20 8.57 -11.22
N GLY A 59 12.56 7.89 -12.18
CA GLY A 59 13.05 6.63 -12.76
C GLY A 59 13.13 5.46 -11.77
N ARG A 60 12.69 5.64 -10.53
CA ARG A 60 12.77 4.65 -9.44
C ARG A 60 11.50 3.82 -9.25
N PHE A 61 10.42 4.23 -9.90
CA PHE A 61 9.11 3.58 -9.77
C PHE A 61 8.92 2.50 -10.83
N PRO A 62 8.41 1.30 -10.46
CA PRO A 62 8.06 0.30 -11.46
C PRO A 62 7.03 0.87 -12.45
N PRO A 63 7.22 0.72 -13.77
CA PRO A 63 6.37 1.36 -14.77
C PRO A 63 4.92 0.85 -14.69
N LEU A 64 4.72 -0.41 -14.32
CA LEU A 64 3.40 -1.00 -14.14
C LEU A 64 2.65 -0.37 -12.95
N ALA A 65 3.36 -0.14 -11.84
CA ALA A 65 2.77 0.52 -10.68
C ALA A 65 2.42 1.98 -10.97
N LEU A 66 3.30 2.71 -11.65
CA LEU A 66 3.04 4.10 -12.06
C LEU A 66 1.81 4.20 -12.97
N ARG A 67 1.62 3.26 -13.90
CA ARG A 67 0.39 3.17 -14.71
C ARG A 67 -0.84 2.88 -13.87
N GLY A 68 -0.73 2.03 -12.84
CA GLY A 68 -1.83 1.78 -11.89
C GLY A 68 -2.29 3.07 -11.20
N PHE A 69 -1.36 3.88 -10.68
CA PHE A 69 -1.70 5.20 -10.11
C PHE A 69 -2.31 6.14 -11.15
N GLN A 70 -1.77 6.20 -12.37
CA GLN A 70 -2.39 7.01 -13.44
C GLN A 70 -3.81 6.55 -13.76
N PHE A 71 -4.06 5.24 -13.78
CA PHE A 71 -5.40 4.70 -13.96
C PHE A 71 -6.35 5.08 -12.83
N THR A 72 -5.90 5.10 -11.57
CA THR A 72 -6.71 5.63 -10.46
C THR A 72 -7.09 7.10 -10.67
N LEU A 73 -6.21 7.92 -11.24
CA LEU A 73 -6.56 9.32 -11.58
C LEU A 73 -7.63 9.40 -12.67
N VAL A 74 -7.47 8.59 -13.72
CA VAL A 74 -8.45 8.51 -14.82
C VAL A 74 -9.79 8.00 -14.30
N PHE A 75 -9.78 6.98 -13.44
CA PHE A 75 -10.96 6.47 -12.77
C PHE A 75 -11.73 7.57 -12.06
N VAL A 76 -11.05 8.37 -11.24
CA VAL A 76 -11.66 9.52 -10.54
C VAL A 76 -12.31 10.50 -11.53
N ALA A 77 -11.62 10.85 -12.61
CA ALA A 77 -12.18 11.76 -13.60
C ALA A 77 -13.43 11.18 -14.27
N VAL A 78 -13.39 9.91 -14.65
CA VAL A 78 -14.52 9.21 -15.29
C VAL A 78 -15.69 9.04 -14.33
N THR A 79 -15.46 8.70 -13.05
CA THR A 79 -16.54 8.51 -12.07
C THR A 79 -17.20 9.82 -11.67
N ILE A 80 -16.49 10.96 -11.69
CA ILE A 80 -17.12 12.27 -11.52
C ILE A 80 -18.12 12.53 -12.66
N VAL A 81 -17.72 12.30 -13.92
CA VAL A 81 -18.63 12.46 -15.07
C VAL A 81 -19.79 11.47 -15.00
N ALA A 82 -19.50 10.21 -14.68
CA ALA A 82 -20.52 9.17 -14.55
C ALA A 82 -21.52 9.49 -13.44
N ALA A 83 -21.07 10.02 -12.29
CA ALA A 83 -21.93 10.43 -11.19
C ALA A 83 -22.86 11.58 -11.60
N VAL A 84 -22.34 12.58 -12.33
CA VAL A 84 -23.17 13.65 -12.88
C VAL A 84 -24.18 13.11 -13.88
N VAL A 85 -23.80 12.18 -14.76
CA VAL A 85 -24.72 11.55 -15.72
C VAL A 85 -25.77 10.68 -15.01
N ALA A 86 -25.39 9.96 -13.97
CA ALA A 86 -26.29 9.15 -13.15
C ALA A 86 -27.40 10.02 -12.53
N GLU A 87 -27.00 11.13 -11.90
CA GLU A 87 -27.91 12.11 -11.30
C GLU A 87 -28.83 12.74 -12.36
N LEU A 88 -28.28 13.17 -13.50
CA LEU A 88 -29.04 13.87 -14.54
C LEU A 88 -30.00 12.97 -15.32
N ARG A 89 -29.67 11.68 -15.51
CA ARG A 89 -30.43 10.77 -16.40
C ARG A 89 -31.30 9.79 -15.63
N PHE A 90 -30.86 9.37 -14.45
CA PHE A 90 -31.53 8.35 -13.65
C PHE A 90 -32.04 8.90 -12.30
N GLY A 91 -31.63 10.12 -11.89
CA GLY A 91 -32.01 10.70 -10.60
C GLY A 91 -31.49 9.89 -9.42
N GLN A 92 -30.39 9.18 -9.63
CA GLN A 92 -29.82 8.19 -8.74
C GLN A 92 -28.33 8.42 -8.59
N GLN A 93 -27.78 8.05 -7.44
CA GLN A 93 -26.33 8.10 -7.25
C GLN A 93 -25.66 7.04 -8.12
N LEU A 94 -24.39 7.25 -8.45
CA LEU A 94 -23.60 6.30 -9.25
C LEU A 94 -23.65 4.87 -8.69
N ALA A 95 -23.68 4.74 -7.35
CA ALA A 95 -23.73 3.47 -6.63
C ALA A 95 -25.07 2.74 -6.78
N ASP A 96 -26.15 3.46 -7.07
CA ASP A 96 -27.49 2.89 -7.23
C ASP A 96 -27.76 2.39 -8.66
N VAL A 97 -26.82 2.63 -9.59
CA VAL A 97 -26.92 2.20 -10.99
C VAL A 97 -26.05 0.97 -11.20
N ASP A 98 -26.67 -0.23 -11.15
CA ASP A 98 -25.94 -1.52 -11.10
C ASP A 98 -24.79 -1.67 -12.10
N PRO A 99 -24.96 -1.34 -13.40
CA PRO A 99 -23.87 -1.49 -14.36
C PRO A 99 -22.73 -0.49 -14.13
N LEU A 100 -23.05 0.73 -13.70
CA LEU A 100 -22.06 1.79 -13.45
C LEU A 100 -21.30 1.52 -12.15
N HIS A 101 -22.00 1.05 -11.12
CA HIS A 101 -21.41 0.64 -9.86
C HIS A 101 -20.45 -0.54 -10.05
N GLY A 102 -20.90 -1.62 -10.68
CA GLY A 102 -20.05 -2.79 -10.95
C GLY A 102 -18.86 -2.48 -11.85
N ALA A 103 -19.04 -1.62 -12.87
CA ALA A 103 -17.93 -1.15 -13.69
C ALA A 103 -16.90 -0.35 -12.88
N ALA A 104 -17.35 0.47 -11.93
CA ALA A 104 -16.46 1.25 -11.09
C ALA A 104 -15.61 0.35 -10.17
N GLU A 105 -16.22 -0.66 -9.55
CA GLU A 105 -15.52 -1.63 -8.70
C GLU A 105 -14.49 -2.45 -9.49
N ALA A 106 -14.87 -2.93 -10.68
CA ALA A 106 -13.97 -3.69 -11.55
C ALA A 106 -12.77 -2.84 -12.00
N PHE A 107 -13.01 -1.59 -12.37
CA PHE A 107 -11.95 -0.68 -12.81
C PHE A 107 -10.94 -0.41 -11.69
N LEU A 108 -11.43 -0.11 -10.48
CA LEU A 108 -10.58 0.14 -9.32
C LEU A 108 -9.78 -1.11 -8.93
N THR A 109 -10.39 -2.30 -9.05
CA THR A 109 -9.71 -3.58 -8.85
C THR A 109 -8.54 -3.76 -9.81
N VAL A 110 -8.74 -3.48 -11.11
CA VAL A 110 -7.66 -3.55 -12.10
C VAL A 110 -6.56 -2.55 -11.80
N ALA A 111 -6.89 -1.30 -11.47
CA ALA A 111 -5.90 -0.27 -11.13
C ALA A 111 -5.05 -0.69 -9.92
N ASN A 112 -5.69 -1.21 -8.87
CA ASN A 112 -5.00 -1.70 -7.67
C ASN A 112 -4.14 -2.92 -7.97
N LEU A 113 -4.61 -3.85 -8.81
CA LEU A 113 -3.83 -5.01 -9.23
C LEU A 113 -2.57 -4.59 -9.99
N MET A 114 -2.64 -3.57 -10.86
CA MET A 114 -1.46 -3.04 -11.55
C MET A 114 -0.44 -2.46 -10.58
N VAL A 115 -0.89 -1.74 -9.55
CA VAL A 115 0.00 -1.24 -8.47
C VAL A 115 0.67 -2.39 -7.74
N LEU A 116 -0.12 -3.36 -7.29
CA LEU A 116 0.37 -4.53 -6.56
C LEU A 116 1.38 -5.32 -7.39
N LEU A 117 1.03 -5.67 -8.63
CA LEU A 117 1.89 -6.43 -9.52
C LEU A 117 3.17 -5.67 -9.83
N GLY A 118 3.08 -4.37 -10.10
CA GLY A 118 4.25 -3.55 -10.41
C GLY A 118 5.29 -3.53 -9.30
N PHE A 119 4.89 -3.50 -8.03
CA PHE A 119 5.83 -3.58 -6.91
C PHE A 119 6.29 -5.02 -6.63
N SER A 120 5.41 -6.01 -6.81
CA SER A 120 5.75 -7.42 -6.57
C SER A 120 6.84 -7.93 -7.52
N THR A 121 6.76 -7.59 -8.82
CA THR A 121 7.74 -8.02 -9.81
C THR A 121 9.06 -7.29 -9.66
N ALA A 122 9.03 -5.98 -9.35
CA ALA A 122 10.24 -5.19 -9.14
C ALA A 122 11.07 -5.64 -7.93
N SER A 123 10.43 -6.28 -6.94
CA SER A 123 11.11 -6.82 -5.76
C SER A 123 11.74 -8.19 -6.04
N ALA A 124 11.23 -8.93 -7.02
CA ALA A 124 11.71 -10.26 -7.38
C ALA A 124 13.01 -10.24 -8.22
N ASP A 125 13.28 -9.13 -8.91
CA ASP A 125 14.51 -8.94 -9.71
C ASP A 125 15.74 -8.50 -8.87
N GLY A 126 15.64 -8.53 -7.53
CA GLY A 126 16.78 -8.29 -6.65
C GLY A 126 17.89 -9.33 -6.85
N PRO A 127 19.18 -8.95 -6.81
CA PRO A 127 20.27 -9.91 -6.98
C PRO A 127 20.11 -11.06 -5.97
N PRO A 128 20.36 -12.32 -6.37
CA PRO A 128 20.22 -13.46 -5.47
C PRO A 128 21.04 -13.21 -4.20
N PRO A 129 20.55 -13.62 -3.02
CA PRO A 129 21.32 -13.50 -1.79
C PRO A 129 22.67 -14.15 -2.05
N GLN A 130 23.74 -13.34 -1.95
CA GLN A 130 25.10 -13.84 -2.03
C GLN A 130 25.32 -14.70 -0.80
N GLY A 131 24.94 -15.97 -0.91
CA GLY A 131 25.39 -17.00 0.00
C GLY A 131 26.91 -16.94 -0.04
N HIS A 132 27.50 -16.67 1.11
CA HIS A 132 28.93 -16.82 1.32
C HIS A 132 29.25 -18.31 1.17
N GLU A 133 29.24 -18.85 -0.05
CA GLU A 133 30.06 -19.98 -0.42
C GLU A 133 31.50 -19.47 -0.40
N GLN A 134 32.01 -19.37 0.83
CA GLN A 134 33.42 -19.52 1.08
C GLN A 134 33.77 -20.93 0.59
N VAL A 135 34.09 -21.00 -0.71
CA VAL A 135 34.73 -22.16 -1.32
C VAL A 135 35.99 -22.39 -0.50
N LEU A 136 35.88 -23.31 0.45
CA LEU A 136 36.99 -23.95 1.11
C LEU A 136 37.85 -24.48 -0.04
N ARG A 137 39.02 -23.89 -0.27
CA ARG A 137 40.05 -24.44 -1.15
C ARG A 137 40.82 -25.47 -0.33
N PRO A 138 40.57 -26.78 -0.46
CA PRO A 138 41.52 -27.76 0.01
C PRO A 138 42.74 -27.76 -0.92
N GLY A 139 43.93 -27.53 -0.34
CA GLY A 139 45.22 -27.90 -0.91
C GLY A 139 45.92 -26.84 -1.76
N GLU A 140 46.64 -25.93 -1.09
CA GLU A 140 47.91 -25.41 -1.64
C GLU A 140 49.00 -25.64 -0.59
N ASP A 141 49.28 -26.92 -0.36
CA ASP A 141 50.49 -27.38 0.30
C ASP A 141 51.64 -27.33 -0.71
N GLY A 142 52.71 -26.62 -0.37
CA GLY A 142 54.07 -26.94 -0.81
C GLY A 142 54.49 -26.47 -2.20
N VAL A 143 55.00 -25.23 -2.28
CA VAL A 143 56.15 -24.93 -3.16
C VAL A 143 57.25 -24.35 -2.29
N VAL A 144 58.09 -25.25 -1.79
CA VAL A 144 59.40 -24.96 -1.22
C VAL A 144 60.31 -24.69 -2.41
N HIS A 145 60.85 -23.47 -2.54
CA HIS A 145 61.96 -23.21 -3.45
C HIS A 145 63.27 -23.64 -2.77
N PRO A 146 64.04 -24.60 -3.33
CA PRO A 146 65.35 -24.97 -2.81
C PRO A 146 66.44 -23.96 -3.22
N GLU A 147 67.38 -23.81 -2.29
CA GLU A 147 68.60 -23.02 -2.28
C GLU A 147 69.58 -23.38 -3.41
N ASP A 148 70.34 -22.39 -3.89
CA ASP A 148 71.72 -22.49 -4.42
C ASP A 148 72.24 -21.04 -4.52
N GLY A 149 73.39 -20.59 -4.03
CA GLY A 149 74.59 -21.21 -3.51
C GLY A 149 75.65 -20.09 -3.56
N ALA A 150 76.40 -19.91 -2.47
CA ALA A 150 77.35 -18.82 -2.27
C ALA A 150 78.53 -18.79 -3.27
N SER A 151 78.99 -17.59 -3.65
CA SER A 151 80.39 -17.25 -3.98
C SER A 151 80.50 -15.72 -4.03
N VAL A 152 81.00 -15.02 -3.00
CA VAL A 152 82.41 -14.77 -2.64
C VAL A 152 83.28 -14.26 -3.79
N SER A 153 83.94 -13.12 -3.50
CA SER A 153 85.17 -12.50 -4.05
C SER A 153 85.09 -11.34 -5.09
N ASP A 154 85.41 -10.15 -4.52
CA ASP A 154 86.01 -8.85 -4.94
C ASP A 154 87.07 -8.89 -6.10
N PRO A 155 87.78 -7.80 -6.51
CA PRO A 155 87.52 -6.34 -6.61
C PRO A 155 87.70 -5.77 -8.04
N ARG A 156 87.27 -4.52 -8.28
CA ARG A 156 88.03 -3.47 -8.99
C ARG A 156 87.33 -2.11 -8.93
#